data_AF-A0A7M4ACN1-F1
#
_entry.id   AF-A0A7M4ACN1-F1
#
_cell.length_a   1.000
_cell.length_b   1.000
_cell.length_c   1.000
_cell.angle_alpha   90.00
_cell.angle_beta   90.00
_cell.angle_gamma   90.00
#
_symmetry.space_group_name_H-M   'P 1'
#
loop_
_entity.id
_entity.type
_entity.pdbx_description
1 polymer ?
#
loop_
_entity_poly.entity_id
_entity_poly.type
_entity_poly.pdbx_seq_one_letter_code
_entity_poly.pdbx_strand_id
1 'polypeptide(L)'
;MGSINLILIILIIIILGGGVGLTIYLRREGLINSLIPEKKIENILPEEVQEEASGIPCWICSGDVIIGKAWACLECGARYHMAGQVQGCNITEKSHCLHCDAGIDQLTEV
;
A
#
# COMPACT_ATOMS: atom_id res chain seq x y z
N MET A 1 21.94 42.08 3.38
CA MET A 1 20.61 41.62 2.90
C MET A 1 20.67 40.44 1.90
N GLY A 2 21.80 39.74 1.74
CA GLY A 2 21.88 38.60 0.81
C GLY A 2 21.82 37.22 1.49
N SER A 3 22.50 37.06 2.62
CA SER A 3 22.66 35.76 3.30
C SER A 3 21.39 35.28 4.02
N ILE A 4 20.64 36.18 4.67
CA ILE A 4 19.41 35.82 5.40
C ILE A 4 18.32 35.29 4.45
N ASN A 5 18.15 35.92 3.29
CA ASN A 5 17.20 35.49 2.27
C ASN A 5 17.58 34.13 1.68
N LEU A 6 18.89 33.88 1.51
CA LEU A 6 19.40 32.61 0.99
C LEU A 6 19.21 31.47 2.00
N ILE A 7 19.40 31.74 3.30
CA ILE A 7 19.12 30.78 4.38
C ILE A 7 17.63 30.44 4.43
N LEU A 8 16.74 31.43 4.29
CA LEU A 8 15.29 31.20 4.27
C LEU A 8 14.85 30.31 3.09
N ILE A 9 15.40 30.54 1.91
CA ILE A 9 15.10 29.73 0.71
C ILE A 9 15.53 28.27 0.90
N ILE A 10 16.71 28.03 1.46
CA ILE A 10 17.21 26.68 1.73
C ILE A 10 16.31 25.95 2.73
N LEU A 11 15.87 26.62 3.80
CA LEU A 11 14.96 26.03 4.79
C LEU A 11 13.63 25.61 4.17
N ILE A 12 13.07 26.43 3.29
CA ILE A 12 11.80 26.10 2.59
C ILE A 12 11.98 24.85 1.72
N ILE A 13 13.09 24.72 1.00
CA ILE A 13 13.37 23.55 0.15
C ILE A 13 13.50 22.28 0.98
N ILE A 14 14.17 22.34 2.15
CA ILE A 14 14.32 21.18 3.04
C ILE A 14 12.98 20.73 3.61
N ILE A 15 12.09 21.67 3.99
CA ILE A 15 10.76 21.34 4.52
C ILE A 15 9.90 20.68 3.44
N LEU A 16 9.92 21.22 2.21
CA LEU A 16 9.13 20.70 1.09
C LEU A 16 9.68 19.37 0.56
N GLY A 17 11.01 19.23 0.43
CA GLY A 17 11.66 18.01 -0.03
C GLY A 17 11.68 16.90 1.03
N GLY A 18 11.86 17.27 2.30
CA GLY A 18 11.93 16.35 3.43
C GLY A 18 10.59 15.69 3.74
N GLY A 19 9.47 16.42 3.65
CA GLY A 19 8.14 15.85 3.89
C GLY A 19 7.74 14.82 2.83
N VAL A 20 8.03 15.10 1.55
CA VAL A 20 7.73 14.17 0.44
C VAL A 20 8.70 12.98 0.44
N GLY A 21 9.99 13.21 0.70
CA GLY A 21 10.99 12.15 0.78
C GLY A 21 10.78 11.20 1.97
N LEU A 22 10.46 11.75 3.16
CA LEU A 22 10.21 10.97 4.37
C LEU A 22 8.91 10.14 4.27
N THR A 23 7.85 10.69 3.68
CA THR A 23 6.59 9.93 3.49
C THR A 23 6.75 8.78 2.50
N ILE A 24 7.55 8.94 1.44
CA ILE A 24 7.89 7.86 0.49
C ILE A 24 8.86 6.85 1.14
N TYR A 25 9.84 7.31 1.93
CA TYR A 25 10.77 6.47 2.67
C TYR A 25 10.07 5.59 3.72
N LEU A 26 9.20 6.18 4.54
CA LEU A 26 8.40 5.45 5.53
C LEU A 26 7.42 4.46 4.88
N ARG A 27 6.92 4.75 3.68
CA ARG A 27 6.14 3.76 2.89
C ARG A 27 6.97 2.56 2.45
N ARG A 28 8.28 2.77 2.21
CA ARG A 28 9.22 1.70 1.86
C ARG A 28 9.61 0.86 3.08
N GLU A 29 9.54 1.44 4.29
CA GLU A 29 9.77 0.78 5.58
C GLU A 29 8.47 0.27 6.25
N GLY A 30 7.52 -0.27 5.49
CA GLY A 30 6.55 -1.24 6.00
C GLY A 30 7.18 -2.55 6.55
N LEU A 31 8.46 -2.49 6.91
CA LEU A 31 9.34 -3.57 7.38
C LEU A 31 9.65 -3.47 8.89
N ILE A 32 9.09 -2.50 9.62
CA ILE A 32 9.30 -2.41 11.09
C ILE A 32 8.39 -3.32 11.92
N ASN A 33 7.49 -4.10 11.30
CA ASN A 33 6.68 -5.09 12.03
C ASN A 33 7.47 -6.34 12.47
N SER A 34 8.79 -6.42 12.23
CA SER A 34 9.58 -7.63 12.49
C SER A 34 10.36 -7.64 13.82
N LEU A 35 10.20 -6.64 14.71
CA LEU A 35 11.04 -6.52 15.93
C LEU A 35 10.28 -6.71 17.26
N ILE A 36 9.10 -7.30 17.26
CA ILE A 36 8.45 -7.74 18.51
C ILE A 36 8.78 -9.22 18.70
N PRO A 37 9.63 -9.60 19.68
CA PRO A 37 9.86 -10.99 20.00
C PRO A 37 8.54 -11.60 20.47
N GLU A 38 8.11 -12.64 19.77
CA GLU A 38 6.92 -13.43 20.01
C GLU A 38 6.97 -14.04 21.42
N LYS A 39 6.42 -13.32 22.41
CA LYS A 39 6.09 -13.89 23.70
C LYS A 39 4.89 -14.80 23.50
N LYS A 40 5.17 -16.10 23.35
CA LYS A 40 4.24 -17.21 23.46
C LYS A 40 3.28 -16.97 24.64
N ILE A 41 2.05 -16.57 24.34
CA ILE A 41 0.92 -16.70 25.26
C ILE A 41 -0.01 -17.68 24.57
N GLU A 42 0.14 -18.96 24.94
CA GLU A 42 -0.88 -19.98 24.72
C GLU A 42 -2.14 -19.53 25.46
N ASN A 43 -3.06 -18.88 24.75
CA ASN A 43 -4.44 -18.75 25.20
C ASN A 43 -5.33 -19.17 24.04
N ILE A 44 -6.09 -20.22 24.31
CA ILE A 44 -7.08 -20.85 23.47
C ILE A 44 -8.04 -19.78 22.93
N LEU A 45 -7.84 -19.36 21.68
CA LEU A 45 -8.73 -18.49 20.92
C LEU A 45 -9.35 -19.37 19.82
N PRO A 46 -10.65 -19.25 19.52
CA PRO A 46 -11.29 -20.00 18.43
C PRO A 46 -10.43 -19.83 17.18
N GLU A 47 -10.22 -20.90 16.42
CA GLU A 47 -9.44 -20.93 15.18
C GLU A 47 -9.79 -19.69 14.32
N GLU A 48 -9.03 -18.61 14.51
CA GLU A 48 -9.14 -17.42 13.69
C GLU A 48 -8.70 -17.92 12.33
N VAL A 49 -9.64 -17.95 11.38
CA VAL A 49 -9.34 -18.26 9.99
C VAL A 49 -8.30 -17.23 9.57
N GLN A 50 -7.03 -17.63 9.62
CA GLN A 50 -5.92 -16.75 9.30
C GLN A 50 -6.07 -16.40 7.84
N GLU A 51 -6.26 -15.11 7.57
CA GLU A 51 -6.37 -14.62 6.21
C GLU A 51 -5.05 -14.91 5.48
N GLU A 52 -5.14 -15.81 4.51
CA GLU A 52 -4.02 -16.31 3.75
C GLU A 52 -3.58 -15.27 2.72
N ALA A 53 -2.31 -14.86 2.84
CA ALA A 53 -1.68 -13.94 1.90
C ALA A 53 -1.41 -14.67 0.57
N SER A 54 -1.64 -13.99 -0.55
CA SER A 54 -1.56 -14.58 -1.88
C SER A 54 -0.11 -14.73 -2.39
N GLY A 55 0.84 -14.00 -1.82
CA GLY A 55 2.18 -13.81 -2.40
C GLY A 55 2.19 -12.95 -3.66
N ILE A 56 1.06 -12.31 -4.02
CA ILE A 56 0.92 -11.51 -5.23
C ILE A 56 0.70 -10.04 -4.84
N PRO A 57 1.57 -9.11 -5.27
CA PRO A 57 1.48 -7.73 -4.83
C PRO A 57 0.30 -6.99 -5.48
N CYS A 58 -0.34 -6.14 -4.70
CA CYS A 58 -1.25 -5.11 -5.14
C CYS A 58 -0.50 -4.12 -6.05
N TRP A 59 -1.04 -3.83 -7.22
CA TRP A 59 -0.41 -2.93 -8.19
C TRP A 59 -0.31 -1.48 -7.70
N ILE A 60 -1.15 -1.06 -6.74
CA ILE A 60 -1.17 0.33 -6.23
C ILE A 60 -0.12 0.55 -5.14
N CYS A 61 -0.03 -0.35 -4.15
CA CYS A 61 0.82 -0.16 -2.97
C CYS A 61 1.96 -1.16 -2.84
N SER A 62 2.04 -2.16 -3.72
CA SER A 62 2.99 -3.28 -3.66
C SER A 62 2.88 -4.16 -2.41
N GLY A 63 1.88 -3.95 -1.55
CA GLY A 63 1.53 -4.85 -0.46
C GLY A 63 0.86 -6.12 -0.96
N ASP A 64 1.02 -7.23 -0.25
CA ASP A 64 0.44 -8.51 -0.66
C ASP A 64 -1.09 -8.49 -0.53
N VAL A 65 -1.80 -9.08 -1.50
CA VAL A 65 -3.26 -9.21 -1.45
C VAL A 65 -3.67 -10.47 -0.70
N ILE A 66 -4.88 -10.45 -0.13
CA ILE A 66 -5.45 -11.60 0.59
C ILE A 66 -6.27 -12.45 -0.40
N ILE A 67 -6.10 -13.77 -0.35
CA ILE A 67 -6.84 -14.71 -1.21
C ILE A 67 -8.35 -14.59 -0.93
N GLY A 68 -9.17 -14.52 -1.98
CA GLY A 68 -10.63 -14.37 -1.88
C GLY A 68 -11.08 -12.97 -1.44
N LYS A 69 -10.15 -12.02 -1.27
CA LYS A 69 -10.43 -10.64 -0.86
C LYS A 69 -9.64 -9.65 -1.71
N ALA A 70 -9.52 -9.89 -3.00
CA ALA A 70 -8.83 -9.01 -3.93
C ALA A 70 -9.62 -8.80 -5.22
N TRP A 71 -9.21 -7.83 -6.00
CA TRP A 71 -9.64 -7.65 -7.40
C TRP A 71 -8.52 -8.10 -8.34
N ALA A 72 -8.87 -8.73 -9.45
CA ALA A 72 -7.98 -9.04 -10.56
C ALA A 72 -8.50 -8.44 -11.86
N CYS A 73 -7.58 -7.95 -12.69
CA CYS A 73 -7.88 -7.68 -14.08
C CYS A 73 -7.78 -8.97 -14.90
N LEU A 74 -8.83 -9.32 -15.65
CA LEU A 74 -8.87 -10.50 -16.53
C LEU A 74 -7.93 -10.38 -17.74
N GLU A 75 -7.63 -9.16 -18.18
CA GLU A 75 -6.77 -8.91 -19.34
C GLU A 75 -5.28 -9.03 -19.02
N CYS A 76 -4.83 -8.49 -17.88
CA CYS A 76 -3.41 -8.40 -17.56
C CYS A 76 -2.99 -9.07 -16.24
N GLY A 77 -3.94 -9.58 -15.46
CA GLY A 77 -3.68 -10.26 -14.19
C GLY A 77 -3.27 -9.36 -13.01
N ALA A 78 -3.25 -8.03 -13.19
CA ALA A 78 -2.93 -7.10 -12.11
C ALA A 78 -3.91 -7.27 -10.92
N ARG A 79 -3.39 -7.24 -9.70
CA ARG A 79 -4.16 -7.43 -8.46
C ARG A 79 -4.31 -6.14 -7.67
N TYR A 80 -5.44 -6.00 -6.98
CA TYR A 80 -5.75 -4.83 -6.16
C TYR A 80 -6.45 -5.23 -4.85
N HIS A 81 -6.28 -4.42 -3.81
CA HIS A 81 -7.03 -4.60 -2.57
C HIS A 81 -8.50 -4.26 -2.76
N MET A 82 -9.37 -4.92 -2.00
CA MET A 82 -10.76 -4.54 -1.83
C MET A 82 -10.89 -3.26 -0.99
N ALA A 83 -12.07 -2.64 -1.08
CA ALA A 83 -12.42 -1.48 -0.28
C ALA A 83 -12.27 -1.78 1.23
N GLY A 84 -11.66 -0.87 1.97
CA GLY A 84 -11.49 -0.98 3.43
C GLY A 84 -10.26 -1.77 3.90
N GLN A 85 -9.60 -2.56 3.04
CA GLN A 85 -8.36 -3.26 3.42
C GLN A 85 -7.18 -2.29 3.55
N VAL A 86 -6.93 -1.49 2.50
CA VAL A 86 -5.84 -0.51 2.47
C VAL A 86 -6.36 0.79 1.88
N GLN A 87 -6.20 1.89 2.62
CA GLN A 87 -6.68 3.20 2.20
C GLN A 87 -6.04 3.61 0.86
N GLY A 88 -6.89 3.98 -0.11
CA GLY A 88 -6.46 4.41 -1.45
C GLY A 88 -6.08 3.27 -2.42
N CYS A 89 -6.27 2.00 -2.05
CA CYS A 89 -5.99 0.85 -2.92
C CYS A 89 -7.23 0.23 -3.58
N ASN A 90 -8.40 0.86 -3.42
CA ASN A 90 -9.64 0.40 -4.02
C ASN A 90 -9.70 0.73 -5.52
N ILE A 91 -9.52 -0.28 -6.37
CA ILE A 91 -9.52 -0.11 -7.83
C ILE A 91 -10.90 0.25 -8.40
N THR A 92 -11.99 -0.12 -7.73
CA THR A 92 -13.36 0.14 -8.21
C THR A 92 -13.68 1.64 -8.28
N GLU A 93 -12.99 2.48 -7.49
CA GLU A 93 -13.08 3.95 -7.54
C GLU A 93 -12.41 4.56 -8.79
N LYS A 94 -11.65 3.77 -9.56
CA LYS A 94 -10.88 4.25 -10.71
C LYS A 94 -11.50 3.89 -12.06
N SER A 95 -12.56 3.07 -12.10
CA SER A 95 -13.32 2.65 -13.29
C SER A 95 -12.55 1.93 -14.41
N HIS A 96 -11.24 1.71 -14.27
CA HIS A 96 -10.38 0.97 -15.20
C HIS A 96 -9.20 0.34 -14.46
N CYS A 97 -8.56 -0.66 -15.08
CA CYS A 97 -7.32 -1.26 -14.62
C CYS A 97 -6.16 -0.26 -14.73
N LEU A 98 -5.50 0.07 -13.62
CA LEU A 98 -4.38 1.02 -13.60
C LEU A 98 -3.07 0.46 -14.23
N HIS A 99 -3.04 -0.80 -14.65
CA HIS A 99 -1.90 -1.39 -15.34
C HIS A 99 -2.05 -1.38 -16.87
N CYS A 100 -3.17 -1.90 -17.38
CA CYS A 100 -3.40 -2.08 -18.81
C CYS A 100 -4.54 -1.22 -19.40
N ASP A 101 -5.18 -0.38 -18.58
CA ASP A 101 -6.29 0.51 -18.98
C ASP A 101 -7.57 -0.22 -19.41
N ALA A 102 -7.67 -1.53 -19.19
CA ALA A 102 -8.90 -2.28 -19.42
C ALA A 102 -10.07 -1.73 -18.57
N GLY A 103 -11.29 -1.76 -19.11
CA GLY A 103 -12.48 -1.26 -18.44
C GLY A 103 -12.81 -2.00 -17.13
N ILE A 104 -13.70 -1.42 -16.32
CA ILE A 104 -14.15 -2.03 -15.06
C ILE A 104 -14.85 -3.38 -15.24
N ASP A 105 -15.40 -3.66 -16.42
CA ASP A 105 -15.96 -4.96 -16.80
C ASP A 105 -14.91 -6.08 -16.82
N GLN A 106 -13.62 -5.72 -16.91
CA GLN A 106 -12.49 -6.65 -16.84
C GLN A 106 -11.95 -6.81 -15.42
N LEU A 107 -12.55 -6.16 -14.41
CA LEU A 107 -12.17 -6.33 -13.00
C LEU A 107 -13.13 -7.33 -12.35
N THR A 108 -12.58 -8.39 -11.75
CA THR A 108 -13.34 -9.41 -11.01
C THR A 108 -12.75 -9.64 -9.62
N GLU A 109 -13.61 -10.00 -8.67
CA GLU A 109 -13.19 -10.44 -7.34
C GLU A 109 -12.53 -11.83 -7.42
N VAL A 110 -11.50 -12.04 -6.58
CA VAL A 110 -10.58 -13.19 -6.58
C VAL A 110 -10.00 -13.47 -5.20
#